data_AF-A0A4S4BAG4-F1
#
_entry.id   AF-A0A4S4BAG4-F1
#
_cell.length_a   1.000
_cell.length_b   1.000
_cell.length_c   1.000
_cell.angle_alpha   90.00
_cell.angle_beta   90.00
_cell.angle_gamma   90.00
#
_symmetry.space_group_name_H-M   'P 1'
#
loop_
_entity.id
_entity.type
_entity.pdbx_description
1 polymer ?
#
loop_
_entity_poly.entity_id
_entity_poly.type
_entity_poly.pdbx_seq_one_letter_code
_entity_poly.pdbx_strand_id
1 'polypeptide(L)' 'MIEGWRAFDNAQRPHSSLGYQTPDEFATPWLAHSASHPVPCT' A
#
# COMPACT_ATOMS: atom_id res chain seq x y z
N MET A 1 20.84 -11.38 -2.51
CA MET A 1 19.98 -11.50 -3.71
C MET A 1 19.35 -10.13 -3.97
N ILE A 2 19.35 -9.63 -5.21
CA ILE A 2 19.00 -8.24 -5.54
C ILE A 2 17.50 -7.95 -5.35
N GLU A 3 16.62 -8.93 -5.55
CA GLU A 3 15.17 -8.78 -5.36
C GLU A 3 14.78 -8.35 -3.94
N GLY A 4 15.43 -8.89 -2.90
CA GLY A 4 15.11 -8.55 -1.51
C GLY A 4 15.38 -7.08 -1.19
N TRP A 5 16.49 -6.54 -1.70
CA TRP A 5 16.80 -5.12 -1.55
C TRP A 5 15.81 -4.24 -2.31
N ARG A 6 15.44 -4.63 -3.55
CA ARG A 6 14.45 -3.90 -4.34
C ARG A 6 13.07 -3.87 -3.66
N ALA A 7 12.63 -5.00 -3.12
CA ALA A 7 11.34 -5.07 -2.43
C ALA A 7 11.32 -4.17 -1.19
N PHE A 8 12.36 -4.23 -0.37
CA PHE A 8 12.51 -3.39 0.82
C PHE A 8 12.54 -1.90 0.48
N ASP A 9 13.35 -1.52 -0.51
CA ASP A 9 13.55 -0.13 -0.92
C ASP A 9 12.27 0.44 -1.56
N ASN A 10 11.56 -0.34 -2.38
CA ASN A 10 10.28 0.07 -2.96
C ASN A 10 9.14 0.18 -1.93
N ALA A 11 9.20 -0.58 -0.84
CA ALA A 11 8.18 -0.53 0.23
C ALA A 11 8.28 0.73 1.10
N GLN A 12 9.46 1.36 1.17
CA GLN A 12 9.71 2.51 2.06
C GLN A 12 9.85 3.83 1.33
N ARG A 13 9.95 3.83 0.00
CA ARG A 13 10.10 5.07 -0.77
C ARG A 13 8.75 5.73 -1.02
N PRO A 14 8.67 7.06 -0.83
CA PRO A 14 7.61 7.88 -1.39
C PRO A 14 7.61 7.81 -2.91
N HIS A 15 6.45 7.47 -3.50
CA HIS A 15 6.29 7.40 -4.95
C HIS A 15 5.45 8.56 -5.45
N SER A 16 5.88 9.23 -6.53
CA SER A 16 5.13 10.36 -7.11
C SER A 16 3.74 9.94 -7.61
N SER A 17 3.59 8.70 -8.10
CA SER A 17 2.30 8.12 -8.50
C SER A 17 1.34 7.91 -7.33
N LEU A 18 1.86 7.82 -6.11
CA LEU A 18 1.09 7.71 -4.86
C LEU A 18 0.95 9.07 -4.16
N GLY A 19 1.24 10.18 -4.84
CA GLY A 19 1.19 11.52 -4.24
C GLY A 19 2.30 11.77 -3.21
N TYR A 20 3.48 11.19 -3.42
CA TYR A 20 4.61 11.22 -2.47
C TYR A 20 4.32 10.51 -1.14
N GLN A 21 3.49 9.46 -1.18
CA GLN A 21 3.29 8.54 -0.07
C GLN A 21 4.02 7.22 -0.32
N THR A 22 4.34 6.51 0.76
CA THR A 22 4.74 5.10 0.69
C THR A 22 3.54 4.20 0.33
N PRO A 23 3.77 2.97 -0.17
CA PRO A 23 2.69 2.03 -0.43
C PRO A 23 1.79 1.75 0.79
N ASP A 24 2.36 1.72 2.00
CA ASP A 24 1.62 1.45 3.25
C ASP A 24 0.72 2.64 3.64
N GLU A 25 1.26 3.86 3.58
CA GLU A 25 0.49 5.09 3.83
C GLU A 25 -0.65 5.24 2.82
N PHE A 26 -0.39 4.91 1.55
CA PHE A 26 -1.41 4.93 0.51
C PHE A 26 -2.51 3.89 0.77
N ALA A 27 -2.16 2.69 1.25
CA ALA A 27 -3.11 1.60 1.49
C ALA A 27 -3.95 1.77 2.76
N THR A 28 -3.43 2.46 3.78
CA THR A 28 -4.10 2.71 5.06
C THR A 28 -5.58 3.16 4.94
N PRO A 29 -5.91 4.22 4.17
CA PRO A 29 -7.31 4.64 4.01
C PRO A 29 -8.18 3.59 3.30
N TRP A 30 -7.65 2.85 2.34
CA TRP A 30 -8.37 1.79 1.64
C TRP A 30 -8.69 0.62 2.56
N LEU A 31 -7.75 0.20 3.40
CA LEU A 31 -7.95 -0.87 4.39
C LEU A 31 -9.04 -0.48 5.40
N ALA A 32 -9.00 0.76 5.89
CA ALA A 32 -10.02 1.27 6.82
C ALA A 32 -11.43 1.29 6.18
N HIS A 33 -11.54 1.69 4.91
CA HIS A 33 -12.81 1.68 4.18
C HIS A 33 -13.33 0.25 3.94
N SER A 34 -12.43 -0.66 3.56
CA SER A 34 -12.74 -2.07 3.28
C SER A 34 -13.23 -2.81 4.53
N ALA A 35 -12.65 -2.51 5.69
CA ALA A 35 -13.08 -3.08 6.97
C ALA A 35 -14.48 -2.60 7.39
N SER A 36 -14.88 -1.39 6.97
CA SER A 36 -16.18 -0.80 7.30
C SER A 36 -17.32 -1.30 6.39
N HIS A 37 -16.99 -1.73 5.17
CA HIS A 37 -17.94 -2.37 4.24
C HIS A 37 -17.49 -3.80 3.92
N PRO A 38 -17.89 -4.80 4.72
CA PRO A 38 -17.70 -6.19 4.31
C PRO A 38 -18.46 -6.39 3.00
N VAL A 39 -17.74 -6.76 1.94
CA VAL A 39 -18.36 -7.17 0.68
C VAL A 39 -19.36 -8.29 0.98
N PRO A 40 -20.67 -8.12 0.74
CA PRO A 40 -21.60 -9.21 0.96
C PRO A 40 -21.32 -10.28 -0.09
N CYS A 41 -20.92 -11.47 0.36
CA CYS A 41 -20.87 -12.66 -0.47
C CYS A 41 -22.26 -12.86 -1.06
N THR A 42 -22.41 -12.70 -2.37
CA THR A 42 -23.64 -13.04 -3.12
C THR A 42 -23.34 -14.24 -4.01
#